data_AF-A0A6M4IT01-F1
#
_entry.id   AF-A0A6M4IT01-F1
#
_cell.length_a   1.000
_cell.length_b   1.000
_cell.length_c   1.000
_cell.angle_alpha   90.00
_cell.angle_beta   90.00
_cell.angle_gamma   90.00
#
_symmetry.space_group_name_H-M   'P 1'
#
loop_
_entity.id
_entity.type
_entity.pdbx_description
1 polymer ?
#
loop_
_entity_poly.entity_id
_entity_poly.type
_entity_poly.pdbx_seq_one_letter_code
_entity_poly.pdbx_strand_id
1 'polypeptide(L)'
;MPGRWSWTDAAIFIVFFVTIRCVLIWLATKAFVMMIPDGDACPMCDDETLAIERVGGWRVLGERFRRSWCIGCGWEGVLRRSDVWLSAERHRKLVNQIEASMAKSRSHSGQLPLNSKKSS
;
A
#
# COMPACT_ATOMS: atom_id res chain seq x y z
N MET A 1 -18.68 50.80 2.74
CA MET A 1 -17.29 50.73 3.21
C MET A 1 -16.59 49.61 2.46
N PRO A 2 -15.67 49.92 1.53
CA PRO A 2 -14.85 48.89 0.89
C PRO A 2 -13.94 48.26 1.96
N GLY A 3 -13.87 46.92 2.02
CA GLY A 3 -12.98 46.20 2.94
C GLY A 3 -13.65 45.29 3.98
N ARG A 4 -14.98 45.10 3.97
CA ARG A 4 -15.62 44.12 4.86
C ARG A 4 -15.56 42.74 4.22
N TRP A 5 -14.58 41.94 4.61
CA TRP A 5 -14.47 40.54 4.23
C TRP A 5 -15.64 39.77 4.84
N SER A 6 -16.53 39.23 4.00
CA SER A 6 -17.62 38.39 4.49
C SER A 6 -17.10 36.98 4.79
N TRP A 7 -17.77 36.26 5.69
CA TRP A 7 -17.49 34.84 5.91
C TRP A 7 -17.60 34.00 4.62
N THR A 8 -18.41 34.46 3.66
CA THR A 8 -18.53 33.83 2.35
C THR A 8 -17.26 34.05 1.51
N ASP A 9 -16.69 35.26 1.50
CA ASP A 9 -15.41 35.53 0.82
C ASP A 9 -14.28 34.67 1.41
N ALA A 10 -14.31 34.49 2.73
CA ALA A 10 -13.39 33.62 3.45
C ALA A 10 -13.47 32.17 3.01
N ALA A 11 -14.69 31.63 3.00
CA ALA A 11 -14.93 30.25 2.60
C ALA A 11 -14.50 30.02 1.15
N ILE A 12 -14.81 30.94 0.24
CA ILE A 12 -14.41 30.85 -1.17
C ILE A 12 -12.89 30.82 -1.30
N PHE A 13 -12.19 31.73 -0.61
CA PHE A 13 -10.73 31.76 -0.64
C PHE A 13 -10.13 30.46 -0.13
N ILE A 14 -10.58 29.96 1.02
CA ILE A 14 -10.08 28.71 1.59
C ILE A 14 -10.33 27.54 0.65
N VAL A 15 -11.56 27.39 0.13
CA VAL A 15 -11.91 26.30 -0.80
C VAL A 15 -11.07 26.39 -2.06
N PHE A 16 -10.88 27.59 -2.64
CA PHE A 16 -10.07 27.77 -3.84
C PHE A 16 -8.61 27.36 -3.62
N PHE A 17 -7.99 27.80 -2.52
CA PHE A 17 -6.61 27.42 -2.22
C PHE A 17 -6.48 25.94 -1.91
N VAL A 18 -7.38 25.36 -1.11
CA VAL A 18 -7.35 23.94 -0.77
C VAL A 18 -7.54 23.09 -2.03
N THR A 19 -8.52 23.42 -2.88
CA THR A 19 -8.77 22.68 -4.13
C THR A 19 -7.56 22.72 -5.05
N ILE A 20 -6.96 23.90 -5.28
CA ILE A 20 -5.74 24.02 -6.09
C ILE A 20 -4.60 23.18 -5.49
N ARG A 21 -4.39 23.26 -4.17
CA ARG A 21 -3.34 22.47 -3.52
C ARG A 21 -3.58 20.98 -3.66
N CYS A 22 -4.82 20.52 -3.47
CA CYS A 22 -5.19 19.12 -3.67
C CYS A 22 -4.94 18.68 -5.11
N VAL A 23 -5.34 19.48 -6.11
CA VAL A 23 -5.10 19.18 -7.54
C VAL A 23 -3.61 19.11 -7.85
N LEU A 24 -2.82 20.08 -7.37
CA LEU A 24 -1.37 20.09 -7.59
C LEU A 24 -0.68 18.89 -6.92
N ILE A 25 -1.02 18.57 -5.68
CA ILE A 25 -0.48 17.40 -4.97
C ILE A 25 -0.85 16.12 -5.72
N TRP A 26 -2.10 16.00 -6.17
CA TRP A 26 -2.56 14.85 -6.92
C TRP A 26 -1.84 14.71 -8.26
N LEU A 27 -1.69 15.80 -9.01
CA LEU A 27 -0.97 15.84 -10.28
C LEU A 27 0.51 15.49 -10.09
N ALA A 28 1.17 16.09 -9.09
CA ALA A 28 2.55 15.80 -8.75
C ALA A 28 2.75 14.33 -8.34
N THR A 29 1.83 13.78 -7.56
CA THR A 29 1.84 12.36 -7.20
C THR A 29 1.69 11.48 -8.43
N LYS A 30 0.76 11.80 -9.34
CA LYS A 30 0.57 11.07 -10.60
C LYS A 30 1.80 11.13 -11.50
N ALA A 31 2.39 12.31 -11.66
CA ALA A 31 3.61 12.52 -12.43
C ALA A 31 4.78 11.72 -11.85
N PHE A 32 4.97 11.78 -10.52
CA PHE A 32 5.99 11.01 -9.83
C PHE A 32 5.81 9.51 -10.03
N VAL A 33 4.58 9.01 -9.94
CA VAL A 33 4.27 7.59 -10.17
C VAL A 33 4.50 7.17 -11.61
N MET A 34 4.22 8.02 -12.60
CA MET A 34 4.50 7.72 -14.01
C MET A 34 5.98 7.82 -14.36
N MET A 35 6.74 8.64 -13.63
CA MET A 35 8.19 8.76 -13.83
C MET A 35 8.97 7.57 -13.25
N ILE A 36 8.37 6.81 -12.33
CA ILE A 36 8.98 5.60 -11.79
C ILE A 36 8.87 4.48 -12.82
N PRO A 37 10.00 3.91 -13.28
CA PRO A 37 9.99 2.81 -14.23
C PRO A 37 9.34 1.56 -13.64
N ASP A 38 8.59 0.86 -14.49
CA ASP A 38 7.92 -0.38 -14.19
C ASP A 38 8.86 -1.58 -14.39
N GLY A 39 9.03 -2.41 -13.36
CA GLY A 39 9.73 -3.69 -13.51
C GLY A 39 10.63 -4.05 -12.34
N ASP A 40 11.31 -5.18 -12.50
CA ASP A 40 12.33 -5.67 -11.56
C ASP A 40 13.76 -5.45 -12.08
N ALA A 41 13.89 -4.93 -13.31
CA ALA A 41 15.15 -4.65 -14.00
C ALA A 41 15.62 -3.21 -13.79
N CYS A 42 16.94 -3.01 -13.78
CA CYS A 42 17.52 -1.69 -13.61
C CYS A 42 17.27 -0.81 -14.86
N PRO A 43 16.75 0.42 -14.74
CA PRO A 43 16.55 1.30 -15.91
C PRO A 43 17.87 1.76 -16.57
N MET A 44 19.01 1.58 -15.91
CA MET A 44 20.32 2.01 -16.43
C MET A 44 21.07 0.90 -17.18
N CYS A 45 21.04 -0.33 -16.67
CA CYS A 45 21.83 -1.45 -17.20
C CYS A 45 21.02 -2.72 -17.46
N ASP A 46 19.71 -2.69 -17.24
CA ASP A 46 18.77 -3.82 -17.40
C ASP A 46 19.11 -5.07 -16.57
N ASP A 47 20.00 -4.91 -15.59
CA ASP A 47 20.48 -5.97 -14.72
C ASP A 47 19.53 -6.19 -13.53
N GLU A 48 19.67 -7.33 -12.86
CA GLU A 48 18.79 -7.70 -11.75
C GLU A 48 18.94 -6.77 -10.54
N THR A 49 17.81 -6.35 -9.95
CA THR A 49 17.80 -5.45 -8.79
C THR A 49 17.39 -6.18 -7.50
N LEU A 50 18.26 -6.08 -6.49
CA LEU A 50 18.03 -6.63 -5.16
C LEU A 50 17.01 -5.80 -4.37
N ALA A 51 16.28 -6.47 -3.47
CA ALA A 51 15.28 -5.83 -2.61
C ALA A 51 15.99 -5.26 -1.40
N ILE A 52 15.92 -3.95 -1.19
CA ILE A 52 16.28 -3.40 0.11
C ILE A 52 15.08 -3.51 1.04
N GLU A 53 15.34 -4.03 2.25
CA GLU A 53 14.33 -4.26 3.26
C GLU A 53 13.67 -2.93 3.70
N ARG A 54 12.36 -2.98 3.96
CA ARG A 54 11.55 -1.80 4.27
C ARG A 54 11.63 -1.48 5.76
N VAL A 55 12.39 -0.46 6.14
CA VAL A 55 12.47 0.00 7.52
C VAL A 55 11.58 1.23 7.74
N GLY A 56 10.73 1.22 8.78
CA GLY A 56 9.97 2.40 9.23
C GLY A 56 8.91 2.94 8.25
N GLY A 57 8.97 4.25 7.96
CA GLY A 57 7.97 5.01 7.18
C GLY A 57 7.76 4.51 5.74
N TRP A 58 8.67 3.70 5.21
CA TRP A 58 8.54 3.00 3.93
C TRP A 58 7.43 1.95 3.90
N ARG A 59 6.86 1.58 5.05
CA ARG A 59 5.66 0.73 5.13
C ARG A 59 4.40 1.49 4.69
N VAL A 60 4.37 2.82 4.83
CA VAL A 60 3.21 3.66 4.51
C VAL A 60 3.04 3.86 3.00
N LEU A 61 4.13 3.81 2.23
CA LEU A 61 4.07 3.83 0.75
C LEU A 61 3.39 2.59 0.15
N GLY A 62 2.97 1.61 0.96
CA GLY A 62 2.20 0.44 0.53
C GLY A 62 3.05 -0.60 -0.19
N GLU A 63 2.50 -1.81 -0.34
CA GLU A 63 3.20 -2.98 -0.90
C GLU A 63 3.68 -2.77 -2.35
N ARG A 64 3.16 -1.74 -3.04
CA ARG A 64 3.40 -1.44 -4.46
C ARG A 64 4.79 -0.87 -4.77
N PHE A 65 5.42 -0.14 -3.85
CA PHE A 65 6.74 0.48 -4.09
C PHE A 65 7.83 -0.28 -3.34
N ARG A 66 8.88 -0.71 -4.05
CA ARG A 66 10.03 -1.43 -3.48
C ARG A 66 11.28 -0.58 -3.67
N ARG A 67 12.07 -0.38 -2.61
CA ARG A 67 13.44 0.11 -2.78
C ARG A 67 14.28 -1.00 -3.39
N SER A 68 15.00 -0.66 -4.44
CA SER A 68 15.77 -1.59 -5.24
C SER A 68 17.17 -1.04 -5.44
N TRP A 69 18.15 -1.93 -5.34
CA TRP A 69 19.54 -1.61 -5.58
C TRP A 69 20.10 -2.53 -6.66
N CYS A 70 20.74 -1.94 -7.66
CA CYS A 70 21.38 -2.68 -8.73
C CYS A 70 22.84 -2.98 -8.38
N ILE A 71 23.24 -4.25 -8.51
CA ILE A 71 24.61 -4.71 -8.22
C ILE A 71 25.56 -4.32 -9.36
N GLY A 72 25.08 -4.32 -10.61
CA GLY A 72 25.89 -4.03 -11.79
C GLY A 72 26.35 -2.57 -11.88
N CYS A 73 25.42 -1.62 -11.72
CA CYS A 73 25.72 -0.19 -11.88
C CYS A 73 25.63 0.63 -10.58
N GLY A 74 25.29 -0.01 -9.44
CA GLY A 74 25.17 0.65 -8.14
C GLY A 74 23.98 1.60 -8.00
N TRP A 75 23.02 1.57 -8.92
CA TRP A 75 21.86 2.45 -8.89
C TRP A 75 20.95 2.14 -7.70
N GLU A 76 20.57 3.16 -6.94
CA GLU A 76 19.62 3.05 -5.83
C GLU A 76 18.38 3.91 -6.11
N GLY A 77 17.21 3.28 -6.03
CA GLY A 77 15.95 3.98 -6.24
C GLY A 77 14.74 3.18 -5.81
N VAL A 78 13.57 3.68 -6.18
CA VAL A 78 12.28 3.04 -5.89
C VAL A 78 11.69 2.56 -7.20
N LEU A 79 11.50 1.25 -7.32
CA LEU A 79 10.77 0.66 -8.44
C LEU A 79 9.35 0.29 -8.02
N ARG A 80 8.44 0.33 -8.99
CA ARG A 80 7.08 -0.15 -8.82
C ARG A 80 7.11 -1.67 -9.01
N ARG A 81 6.60 -2.37 -8.00
CA ARG A 81 6.52 -3.84 -8.03
C ARG A 81 5.52 -4.26 -9.12
N SER A 82 5.90 -5.27 -9.90
CA SER A 82 5.10 -5.75 -11.02
C SER A 82 3.69 -6.19 -10.59
N ASP A 83 2.71 -5.97 -11.48
CA ASP A 83 1.32 -6.39 -11.26
C ASP A 83 1.18 -7.89 -11.03
N VAL A 84 2.03 -8.66 -11.70
CA VAL A 84 2.14 -10.11 -11.56
C VAL A 84 2.47 -10.47 -10.11
N TRP A 85 3.47 -9.83 -9.51
CA TRP A 85 3.83 -10.09 -8.11
C TRP A 85 2.69 -9.73 -7.15
N LEU A 86 2.02 -8.59 -7.37
CA LEU A 86 0.89 -8.18 -6.52
C LEU A 86 -0.29 -9.16 -6.60
N SER A 87 -0.58 -9.70 -7.78
CA SER A 87 -1.64 -10.70 -7.96
C SER A 87 -1.29 -12.02 -7.27
N ALA A 88 -0.03 -12.48 -7.39
CA ALA A 88 0.46 -13.69 -6.75
C ALA A 88 0.41 -13.60 -5.21
N GLU A 89 0.84 -12.48 -4.63
CA GLU A 89 0.82 -12.27 -3.17
C GLU A 89 -0.62 -12.22 -2.63
N ARG A 90 -1.53 -11.57 -3.34
CA ARG A 90 -2.95 -11.54 -2.97
C ARG A 90 -3.55 -12.95 -2.98
N HIS A 91 -3.24 -13.75 -3.99
CA HIS A 91 -3.68 -15.13 -4.08
C HIS A 91 -3.14 -15.96 -2.91
N ARG A 92 -1.86 -15.79 -2.55
CA ARG A 92 -1.24 -16.47 -1.41
C ARG A 92 -1.93 -16.14 -0.08
N LYS A 93 -2.22 -14.85 0.17
CA LYS A 93 -2.95 -14.42 1.38
C LYS A 93 -4.36 -15.00 1.43
N LEU A 94 -5.07 -15.04 0.29
CA LEU A 94 -6.40 -15.64 0.20
C LEU A 94 -6.39 -17.13 0.54
N VAL A 95 -5.45 -17.90 -0.03
CA VAL A 95 -5.29 -19.33 0.26
C VAL A 95 -5.03 -19.55 1.76
N ASN A 96 -4.07 -18.84 2.35
CA ASN A 96 -3.76 -18.95 3.77
C ASN A 96 -4.96 -18.59 4.66
N GLN A 97 -5.75 -17.58 4.27
CA GLN A 97 -6.94 -17.18 5.01
C GLN A 97 -8.04 -18.25 4.93
N ILE A 98 -8.24 -18.84 3.76
CA ILE A 98 -9.19 -19.94 3.55
C ILE A 98 -8.79 -21.13 4.42
N GLU A 99 -7.51 -21.53 4.40
CA GLU A 99 -7.00 -22.62 5.24
C GLU A 99 -7.22 -22.36 6.73
N ALA A 100 -6.91 -21.14 7.20
CA ALA A 100 -7.15 -20.75 8.59
C ALA A 100 -8.63 -20.79 8.96
N SER A 101 -9.51 -20.36 8.05
CA SER A 101 -10.97 -20.41 8.27
C SER A 101 -11.48 -21.85 8.35
N MET A 102 -11.01 -22.76 7.47
CA MET A 102 -11.37 -24.18 7.51
C MET A 102 -10.87 -24.86 8.78
N ALA A 103 -9.66 -24.55 9.23
CA ALA A 103 -9.12 -25.05 10.50
C ALA A 103 -9.96 -24.59 11.70
N LYS A 104 -10.39 -23.32 11.71
CA LYS A 104 -11.27 -22.77 12.75
C LYS A 104 -12.64 -23.45 12.76
N SER A 105 -13.25 -23.70 11.60
CA SER A 105 -14.52 -24.41 11.48
C SER A 105 -14.45 -25.85 12.01
N ARG A 106 -13.36 -26.57 11.69
CA ARG A 106 -13.13 -27.93 12.22
C ARG A 106 -12.98 -27.95 13.75
N SER A 107 -12.27 -26.98 14.32
CA SER A 107 -12.12 -26.86 15.77
C SER A 107 -13.46 -26.56 16.46
N HIS A 108 -14.29 -25.69 15.90
CA HIS A 108 -15.58 -25.33 16.48
C HIS A 108 -16.61 -26.46 16.37
N SER A 109 -16.55 -27.31 15.33
CA SER A 109 -17.38 -28.52 15.23
C SER A 109 -16.98 -29.64 16.20
N GLY A 110 -15.77 -29.60 16.75
CA GLY A 110 -15.28 -30.56 17.76
C GLY A 110 -15.67 -30.22 19.20
N GLN A 111 -16.23 -29.03 19.45
CA GLN A 111 -16.71 -28.59 20.76
C GLN A 111 -18.12 -29.12 21.03
N LEU A 112 -18.27 -30.45 21.16
CA LEU A 112 -19.45 -31.04 21.80
C LEU A 112 -19.45 -30.59 23.28
N PRO A 113 -20.54 -30.02 23.82
CA PRO A 113 -20.60 -29.73 25.24
C PRO A 113 -20.64 -31.06 26.00
N LEU A 114 -19.50 -31.45 26.58
CA LEU A 114 -19.45 -32.50 27.60
C LEU A 114 -20.15 -31.98 28.84
N ASN A 115 -21.49 -32.06 28.84
CA ASN A 115 -22.32 -31.86 30.01
C ASN A 115 -22.13 -33.08 30.92
N SER A 116 -21.03 -33.07 31.67
CA SER A 116 -20.80 -33.94 32.82
C SER A 116 -21.73 -33.47 33.94
N LYS A 117 -22.96 -33.99 33.96
CA LYS A 117 -23.83 -33.90 35.13
C LYS A 117 -23.20 -34.70 36.26
N LYS A 118 -22.69 -33.97 37.25
CA LYS A 118 -22.19 -34.46 38.53
C LYS A 118 -23.39 -35.05 39.31
N SER A 119 -23.48 -36.38 39.42
CA SER A 119 -24.39 -37.04 40.37
C SER A 119 -23.95 -36.74 41.79
N SER A 120 -24.89 -36.24 42.59
CA SER A 120 -24.83 -36.11 44.05
C SER A 120 -25.63 -37.21 44.70
#